data_AF-A0A537C1T7-F1
#
_entry.id   AF-A0A537C1T7-F1
#
_cell.length_a   1.000
_cell.length_b   1.000
_cell.length_c   1.000
_cell.angle_alpha   90.00
_cell.angle_beta   90.00
_cell.angle_gamma   90.00
#
_symmetry.space_group_name_H-M   'P 1'
#
loop_
_entity.id
_entity.type
_entity.pdbx_description
1 polymer ?
#
loop_
_entity_poly.entity_id
_entity_poly.type
_entity_poly.pdbx_seq_one_letter_code
_entity_poly.pdbx_strand_id
1 'polypeptide(L)'
;MTKTAATKLDKLRAALLQLHKALLDAQRIRYERENGRVESRGELLALVLEDASFEWLRVLSALIARLDELAEADKVDDKSGDARAEMRGVIERLRTLVRFEGNEGFTGPYREIVEAVPDALVAHVQLSRLLNDPGSRV
;
A
#
# COMPACT_ATOMS: atom_id res chain seq x y z
N MET A 1 -0.84 -29.98 12.97
CA MET A 1 -1.21 -28.85 12.09
C MET A 1 -0.53 -27.61 12.64
N THR A 2 0.66 -27.29 12.12
CA THR A 2 1.46 -26.15 12.58
C THR A 2 0.80 -24.85 12.14
N LYS A 3 0.26 -24.11 13.09
CA LYS A 3 -0.19 -22.73 12.93
C LYS A 3 1.06 -21.88 12.71
N THR A 4 1.51 -21.74 11.46
CA THR A 4 2.65 -20.88 11.12
C THR A 4 2.30 -19.47 11.56
N ALA A 5 2.97 -18.95 12.58
CA ALA A 5 2.81 -17.57 12.97
C ALA A 5 3.15 -16.70 11.75
N ALA A 6 2.23 -15.81 11.35
CA ALA A 6 2.45 -14.93 10.20
C ALA A 6 3.74 -14.13 10.41
N THR A 7 4.63 -14.15 9.42
CA THR A 7 5.89 -13.43 9.47
C THR A 7 5.61 -11.93 9.57
N LYS A 8 6.61 -11.13 9.99
CA LYS A 8 6.47 -9.67 10.00
C LYS A 8 6.09 -9.13 8.62
N LEU A 9 6.69 -9.71 7.58
CA LEU A 9 6.46 -9.34 6.19
C LEU A 9 5.02 -9.65 5.75
N ASP A 10 4.47 -10.79 6.17
CA ASP A 10 3.07 -11.14 5.89
C ASP A 10 2.09 -10.14 6.52
N LYS A 11 2.36 -9.72 7.76
CA LYS A 11 1.55 -8.70 8.46
C LYS A 11 1.64 -7.35 7.76
N LEU A 12 2.84 -6.95 7.37
CA LEU A 12 3.06 -5.69 6.64
C LEU A 12 2.33 -5.69 5.29
N ARG A 13 2.46 -6.77 4.53
CA ARG A 13 1.77 -6.95 3.24
C ARG A 13 0.25 -6.91 3.41
N ALA A 14 -0.28 -7.63 4.39
CA ALA A 14 -1.72 -7.63 4.67
C ALA A 14 -2.23 -6.22 5.02
N ALA A 15 -1.52 -5.48 5.87
CA ALA A 15 -1.88 -4.11 6.21
C ALA A 15 -1.78 -3.14 5.01
N LEU A 16 -0.77 -3.31 4.16
CA LEU A 16 -0.59 -2.51 2.96
C LEU A 16 -1.71 -2.76 1.93
N LEU A 17 -2.11 -4.02 1.73
CA LEU A 17 -3.24 -4.38 0.87
C LEU A 17 -4.56 -3.82 1.42
N GLN A 18 -4.76 -3.85 2.74
CA GLN A 18 -5.93 -3.25 3.38
C GLN A 18 -5.98 -1.74 3.18
N LEU A 19 -4.85 -1.05 3.35
CA LEU A 19 -4.76 0.38 3.08
C LEU A 19 -5.07 0.70 1.62
N HIS A 20 -4.41 0.02 0.69
CA HIS A 20 -4.64 0.22 -0.75
C HIS A 20 -6.12 0.02 -1.11
N LYS A 21 -6.76 -1.04 -0.59
CA LYS A 21 -8.18 -1.28 -0.82
C LYS A 21 -9.05 -0.14 -0.27
N ALA A 22 -8.84 0.29 0.96
CA ALA A 22 -9.64 1.36 1.57
C ALA A 22 -9.51 2.68 0.79
N LEU A 23 -8.30 3.00 0.32
CA LEU A 23 -8.07 4.18 -0.52
C LEU A 23 -8.72 4.04 -1.90
N LEU A 24 -8.63 2.87 -2.53
CA LEU A 24 -9.26 2.59 -3.81
C LEU A 24 -10.79 2.71 -3.73
N ASP A 25 -11.40 2.14 -2.69
CA ASP A 25 -12.84 2.23 -2.46
C ASP A 25 -13.28 3.69 -2.25
N ALA A 26 -12.51 4.48 -1.50
CA ALA A 26 -12.76 5.90 -1.30
C ALA A 26 -12.59 6.72 -2.59
N GLN A 27 -11.53 6.46 -3.37
CA GLN A 27 -11.27 7.13 -4.63
C GLN A 27 -12.35 6.81 -5.67
N ARG A 28 -12.81 5.55 -5.72
CA ARG A 28 -13.96 5.17 -6.57
C ARG A 28 -15.19 6.00 -6.23
N ILE A 29 -15.54 6.12 -4.95
CA ILE A 29 -16.70 6.90 -4.52
C ILE A 29 -16.55 8.38 -4.92
N ARG A 30 -15.34 8.96 -4.82
CA ARG A 30 -15.07 10.32 -5.29
C ARG A 30 -15.28 10.45 -6.79
N TYR A 31 -14.67 9.55 -7.56
CA TYR A 31 -14.80 9.50 -9.02
C TYR A 31 -16.26 9.35 -9.47
N GLU A 32 -17.03 8.47 -8.82
CA GLU A 32 -18.42 8.18 -9.16
C GLU A 32 -19.35 9.38 -8.97
N ARG A 33 -19.04 10.28 -8.02
CA ARG A 33 -19.82 11.50 -7.79
C ARG A 33 -19.72 12.49 -8.94
N GLU A 34 -18.61 12.49 -9.65
CA GLU A 34 -18.32 13.44 -10.73
C GLU A 34 -18.58 12.85 -12.11
N ASN A 35 -18.40 11.53 -12.28
CA ASN A 35 -18.39 10.88 -13.59
C ASN A 35 -19.54 9.86 -13.79
N GLY A 36 -20.33 9.59 -12.75
CA GLY A 36 -21.35 8.55 -12.75
C GLY A 36 -20.82 7.20 -12.24
N ARG A 37 -21.72 6.23 -12.12
CA ARG A 37 -21.44 4.93 -11.50
C ARG A 37 -20.42 4.13 -12.30
N VAL A 38 -19.48 3.48 -11.61
CA VAL A 38 -18.60 2.48 -12.21
C VAL A 38 -19.34 1.15 -12.24
N GLU A 39 -19.65 0.65 -13.44
CA GLU A 39 -20.59 -0.44 -13.65
C GLU A 39 -19.98 -1.82 -13.43
N SER A 40 -18.65 -1.94 -13.49
CA SER A 40 -17.98 -3.23 -13.35
C SER A 40 -16.60 -3.19 -12.71
N ARG A 41 -16.14 -4.36 -12.25
CA ARG A 41 -14.75 -4.55 -11.77
C ARG A 41 -13.72 -4.33 -12.88
N GLY A 42 -14.05 -4.67 -14.13
CA GLY A 42 -13.17 -4.47 -15.27
C GLY A 42 -12.98 -2.99 -15.60
N GLU A 43 -14.06 -2.22 -15.50
CA GLU A 43 -14.02 -0.77 -15.65
C GLU A 43 -13.22 -0.10 -14.53
N LEU A 44 -13.44 -0.48 -13.26
CA LEU A 44 -12.62 0.02 -12.16
C LEU A 44 -11.14 -0.28 -12.37
N LEU A 45 -10.81 -1.47 -12.88
CA LEU A 45 -9.43 -1.83 -13.19
C LEU A 45 -8.86 -0.94 -14.31
N ALA A 46 -9.61 -0.70 -15.39
CA ALA A 46 -9.19 0.20 -16.46
C ALA A 46 -8.93 1.61 -15.93
N LEU A 47 -9.82 2.16 -15.08
CA LEU A 47 -9.62 3.46 -14.45
C LEU A 47 -8.34 3.50 -13.60
N VAL A 48 -8.12 2.49 -12.76
CA VAL A 48 -6.90 2.41 -11.95
C VAL A 48 -5.63 2.41 -12.80
N LEU A 49 -5.67 1.78 -13.98
CA LEU A 49 -4.52 1.64 -14.87
C LEU A 49 -4.30 2.84 -15.78
N GLU A 50 -5.37 3.52 -16.20
CA GLU A 50 -5.31 4.49 -17.31
C GLU A 50 -5.75 5.90 -16.90
N ASP A 51 -6.72 6.04 -16.00
CA ASP A 51 -7.30 7.33 -15.65
C ASP A 51 -6.43 8.15 -14.68
N ALA A 52 -6.31 9.46 -14.94
CA ALA A 52 -5.47 10.38 -14.18
C ALA A 52 -5.92 10.54 -12.71
N SER A 53 -7.23 10.39 -12.42
CA SER A 53 -7.75 10.50 -11.06
C SER A 53 -7.27 9.37 -10.14
N PHE A 54 -6.80 8.26 -10.71
CA PHE A 54 -6.24 7.12 -10.00
C PHE A 54 -4.70 7.03 -10.08
N GLU A 55 -4.04 7.94 -10.81
CA GLU A 55 -2.59 7.87 -11.04
C GLU A 55 -1.80 7.82 -9.72
N TRP A 56 -2.20 8.62 -8.74
CA TRP A 56 -1.55 8.68 -7.43
C TRP A 56 -1.63 7.34 -6.67
N LEU A 57 -2.68 6.53 -6.85
CA LEU A 57 -2.81 5.21 -6.23
C LEU A 57 -1.84 4.19 -6.79
N ARG A 58 -1.39 4.34 -8.05
CA ARG A 58 -0.45 3.41 -8.70
C ARG A 58 0.89 3.36 -7.98
N VAL A 59 1.27 4.41 -7.27
CA VAL A 59 2.45 4.43 -6.39
C VAL A 59 2.38 3.30 -5.35
N LEU A 60 1.21 3.09 -4.74
CA LEU A 60 1.03 2.00 -3.77
C LEU A 60 0.99 0.63 -4.44
N SER A 61 0.35 0.51 -5.61
CA SER A 61 0.33 -0.73 -6.39
C SER A 61 1.74 -1.20 -6.76
N ALA A 62 2.60 -0.27 -7.19
CA ALA A 62 3.99 -0.55 -7.51
C ALA A 62 4.79 -1.02 -6.29
N LEU A 63 4.57 -0.40 -5.12
CA LEU A 63 5.22 -0.81 -3.87
C LEU A 63 4.74 -2.19 -3.39
N ILE A 64 3.44 -2.50 -3.56
CA ILE A 64 2.89 -3.83 -3.26
C ILE A 64 3.53 -4.88 -4.16
N ALA A 65 3.54 -4.66 -5.48
CA ALA A 65 4.16 -5.59 -6.42
C ALA A 65 5.63 -5.81 -6.11
N ARG A 66 6.38 -4.74 -5.82
CA ARG A 66 7.80 -4.85 -5.47
C ARG A 66 8.03 -5.61 -4.16
N LEU A 67 7.18 -5.37 -3.16
CA LEU A 67 7.23 -6.10 -1.90
C LEU A 67 6.95 -7.59 -2.10
N ASP A 68 6.01 -7.92 -2.99
CA ASP A 68 5.66 -9.29 -3.34
C ASP A 68 6.82 -10.02 -4.01
N GLU A 69 7.44 -9.39 -5.02
CA GLU A 69 8.62 -9.92 -5.72
C GLU A 69 9.80 -10.19 -4.78
N LEU A 70 10.15 -9.20 -3.94
CA LEU A 70 11.29 -9.31 -3.02
C LEU A 70 11.07 -10.38 -1.95
N ALA A 71 9.83 -10.57 -1.51
CA ALA A 71 9.51 -11.62 -0.55
C ALA A 71 9.60 -13.02 -1.14
N GLU A 72 9.27 -13.20 -2.42
CA GLU A 72 9.48 -14.48 -3.09
C GLU A 72 10.97 -14.75 -3.35
N ALA A 73 11.75 -13.71 -3.68
CA ALA A 73 13.20 -13.83 -3.83
C ALA A 73 13.91 -14.23 -2.51
N ASP A 74 13.53 -13.63 -1.36
CA ASP A 74 14.13 -13.95 -0.05
C ASP A 74 13.84 -15.39 0.41
N LYS A 75 12.72 -15.99 -0.02
CA LYS A 75 12.41 -17.40 0.25
C LYS A 75 13.29 -18.38 -0.55
N VAL A 76 13.76 -17.97 -1.73
CA VAL A 76 14.52 -18.82 -2.66
C VAL A 76 16.02 -18.70 -2.43
N ASP A 77 16.50 -17.52 -2.02
CA ASP A 77 17.93 -17.23 -1.83
C ASP A 77 18.19 -16.46 -0.52
N ASP A 78 18.39 -17.23 0.57
CA ASP A 78 18.68 -16.73 1.93
C ASP A 78 20.00 -15.91 2.04
N LYS A 79 20.73 -15.73 0.94
CA LYS A 79 22.03 -15.02 0.89
C LYS A 79 22.08 -13.80 -0.02
N SER A 80 20.97 -13.40 -0.63
CA SER A 80 20.92 -12.19 -1.46
C SER A 80 20.91 -10.91 -0.61
N GLY A 81 22.11 -10.40 -0.30
CA GLY A 81 22.28 -9.12 0.42
C GLY A 81 21.62 -7.94 -0.30
N ASP A 82 21.51 -8.01 -1.62
CA ASP A 82 20.89 -6.99 -2.47
C ASP A 82 19.37 -6.96 -2.31
N ALA A 83 18.69 -8.13 -2.29
CA ALA A 83 17.24 -8.19 -2.07
C ALA A 83 16.84 -7.64 -0.68
N ARG A 84 17.66 -7.90 0.35
CA ARG A 84 17.44 -7.35 1.70
C ARG A 84 17.67 -5.83 1.75
N ALA A 85 18.67 -5.32 1.03
CA ALA A 85 18.90 -3.88 0.93
C ALA A 85 17.75 -3.17 0.23
N GLU A 86 17.24 -3.77 -0.83
CA GLU A 86 16.11 -3.22 -1.58
C GLU A 86 14.80 -3.28 -0.78
N MET A 87 14.56 -4.38 -0.06
CA MET A 87 13.42 -4.50 0.88
C MET A 87 13.42 -3.36 1.90
N ARG A 88 14.58 -3.02 2.47
CA ARG A 88 14.71 -1.86 3.37
C ARG A 88 14.35 -0.55 2.66
N GLY A 89 14.78 -0.37 1.42
CA GLY A 89 14.43 0.80 0.60
C GLY A 89 12.92 0.95 0.38
N VAL A 90 12.22 -0.15 0.08
CA VAL A 90 10.75 -0.18 -0.05
C VAL A 90 10.07 0.19 1.27
N ILE A 91 10.55 -0.35 2.40
CA ILE A 91 10.01 -0.03 3.74
C ILE A 91 10.21 1.44 4.10
N GLU A 92 11.39 2.02 3.82
CA GLU A 92 11.63 3.45 4.03
C GLU A 92 10.71 4.31 3.16
N ARG A 93 10.50 3.92 1.90
CA ARG A 93 9.57 4.63 1.03
C ARG A 93 8.15 4.61 1.61
N LEU A 94 7.68 3.46 2.09
CA LEU A 94 6.39 3.36 2.77
C LEU A 94 6.32 4.25 4.01
N ARG A 95 7.39 4.33 4.82
CA ARG A 95 7.48 5.23 5.98
C ARG A 95 7.30 6.69 5.58
N THR A 96 7.97 7.14 4.52
CA THR A 96 7.79 8.50 3.97
C THR A 96 6.34 8.77 3.58
N LEU A 97 5.69 7.82 2.88
CA LEU A 97 4.29 7.99 2.44
C LEU A 97 3.33 8.09 3.62
N VAL A 98 3.42 7.19 4.62
CA VAL A 98 2.52 7.22 5.78
C VAL A 98 2.79 8.37 6.75
N ARG A 99 3.95 9.05 6.64
CA ARG A 99 4.20 10.29 7.38
C ARG A 99 3.73 11.54 6.63
N PHE A 100 3.17 11.38 5.44
CA PHE A 100 2.80 12.47 4.56
C PHE A 100 4.00 13.34 4.14
N GLU A 101 5.19 12.71 4.02
CA GLU A 101 6.45 13.35 3.62
C GLU A 101 6.78 13.08 2.14
N GLY A 102 5.81 12.58 1.36
CA GLY A 102 5.95 12.33 -0.08
C GLY A 102 5.80 13.59 -0.93
N ASN A 103 5.78 13.41 -2.26
CA ASN A 103 5.43 14.52 -3.17
C ASN A 103 3.95 14.90 -3.04
N GLU A 104 3.60 16.14 -3.42
CA GLU A 104 2.24 16.66 -3.31
C GLU A 104 1.21 15.82 -4.08
N GLY A 105 1.59 15.28 -5.25
CA GLY A 105 0.71 14.46 -6.10
C GLY A 105 0.19 13.18 -5.42
N PHE A 106 0.96 12.61 -4.49
CA PHE A 106 0.48 11.52 -3.63
C PHE A 106 -0.08 12.05 -2.31
N THR A 107 0.66 12.93 -1.64
CA THR A 107 0.39 13.31 -0.25
C THR A 107 -0.97 14.01 -0.10
N GLY A 108 -1.37 14.85 -1.06
CA GLY A 108 -2.65 15.55 -1.06
C GLY A 108 -3.84 14.59 -0.99
N PRO A 109 -4.15 13.84 -2.07
CA PRO A 109 -5.31 12.95 -2.09
C PRO A 109 -5.25 11.86 -1.01
N TYR A 110 -4.05 11.37 -0.67
CA TYR A 110 -3.87 10.41 0.41
C TYR A 110 -4.31 10.96 1.77
N ARG A 111 -3.84 12.16 2.14
CA ARG A 111 -4.20 12.81 3.41
C ARG A 111 -5.70 13.05 3.49
N GLU A 112 -6.28 13.63 2.44
CA GLU A 112 -7.72 13.94 2.43
C GLU A 112 -8.59 12.70 2.63
N ILE A 113 -8.24 11.57 2.00
CA ILE A 113 -8.98 10.32 2.18
C ILE A 113 -8.78 9.78 3.60
N VAL A 114 -7.56 9.78 4.13
CA VAL A 114 -7.27 9.33 5.49
C VAL A 114 -8.02 10.15 6.54
N GLU A 115 -8.16 11.45 6.34
CA GLU A 115 -8.88 12.33 7.26
C GLU A 115 -10.42 12.18 7.16
N ALA A 116 -10.94 11.88 5.96
CA ALA A 116 -12.38 11.83 5.71
C ALA A 116 -13.02 10.43 5.84
N VAL A 117 -12.23 9.36 5.67
CA VAL A 117 -12.75 7.99 5.55
C VAL A 117 -12.26 7.13 6.72
N PRO A 118 -13.15 6.71 7.65
CA PRO A 118 -12.77 5.95 8.84
C PRO A 118 -11.97 4.68 8.55
N ASP A 119 -12.36 3.90 7.53
CA ASP A 119 -11.66 2.66 7.16
C ASP A 119 -10.24 2.94 6.67
N ALA A 120 -10.03 4.04 5.93
CA ALA A 120 -8.71 4.46 5.48
C ALA A 120 -7.84 4.93 6.65
N LEU A 121 -8.41 5.65 7.62
CA LEU A 121 -7.72 6.05 8.84
C LEU A 121 -7.26 4.84 9.65
N VAL A 122 -8.13 3.86 9.86
CA VAL A 122 -7.80 2.63 10.58
C VAL A 122 -6.68 1.87 9.88
N ALA A 123 -6.78 1.70 8.56
CA ALA A 123 -5.74 1.02 7.78
C ALA A 123 -4.40 1.78 7.79
N HIS A 124 -4.44 3.11 7.71
CA HIS A 124 -3.26 3.97 7.83
C HIS A 124 -2.58 3.77 9.19
N VAL A 125 -3.33 3.84 10.29
CA VAL A 125 -2.79 3.66 11.65
C VAL A 125 -2.20 2.26 11.84
N GLN A 126 -2.85 1.23 11.32
CA GLN A 126 -2.36 -0.15 11.38
C GLN A 126 -1.01 -0.29 10.64
N LEU A 127 -0.92 0.23 9.41
CA LEU A 127 0.32 0.21 8.65
C LEU A 127 1.43 1.01 9.36
N SER A 128 1.13 2.22 9.82
CA SER A 128 2.06 3.08 10.56
C SER A 128 2.61 2.40 11.82
N ARG A 129 1.79 1.66 12.56
CA ARG A 129 2.24 0.89 13.74
C ARG A 129 3.23 -0.21 13.35
N LEU A 130 2.94 -0.99 12.31
CA LEU A 130 3.82 -2.06 11.85
C LEU A 130 5.16 -1.55 11.30
N LEU A 131 5.13 -0.38 10.66
CA LEU A 131 6.33 0.30 10.15
C LEU A 131 7.20 0.90 11.27
N ASN A 132 6.60 1.31 12.39
CA ASN A 132 7.31 1.95 13.51
C ASN A 132 7.68 0.98 14.65
N ASP A 133 7.21 -0.26 14.64
CA ASP A 133 7.54 -1.25 15.67
C ASP A 133 9.06 -1.51 15.74
N PRO A 134 9.75 -1.12 16.85
CA PRO A 134 11.20 -1.20 17.01
C PRO A 134 11.71 -2.60 17.38
N GLY A 135 10.86 -3.62 17.53
CA GLY A 135 11.26 -5.04 17.67
C GLY A 135 11.86 -5.64 16.38
N SER A 136 12.49 -4.79 15.56
CA SER A 136 12.59 -4.86 14.11
C SER A 136 13.99 -4.51 13.64
N ARG A 137 14.93 -5.43 13.83
CA ARG A 137 16.08 -5.52 12.91
C ARG A 137 15.76 -6.66 11.95
N VAL A 138 15.60 -6.32 10.67
CA VAL A 138 15.79 -7.27 9.56
C VAL A 138 17.29 -7.38 9.36
#